data_AF-A0A968LAP1-F1
#
_entry.id   AF-A0A968LAP1-F1
#
_cell.length_a   1.000
_cell.length_b   1.000
_cell.length_c   1.000
_cell.angle_alpha   90.00
_cell.angle_beta   90.00
_cell.angle_gamma   90.00
#
_symmetry.space_group_name_H-M   'P 1'
#
loop_
_entity.id
_entity.type
_entity.pdbx_description
1 polymer ?
#
loop_
_entity_poly.entity_id
_entity_poly.type
_entity_poly.pdbx_seq_one_letter_code
_entity_poly.pdbx_strand_id
1 'polypeptide(L)'
;MNFSALSQNDRIALVAGGVVAIAALISLVYNWGAIMIISLLAGLLAVVVIIQPSLLATLRLRGSKGSLLLIAGVGAALVNVLTGVDYLTWLTEHLVSFDALQFIVGIVAAIALLYAGWMAYRAEGTMTASAAPAPAAPPPAPAPPSA
;
A
#
# COMPACT_ATOMS: atom_id res chain seq x y z
N MET A 1 -19.63 5.24 3.40
CA MET A 1 -18.33 5.85 3.72
C MET A 1 -18.20 7.16 2.95
N ASN A 2 -17.72 8.25 3.56
CA ASN A 2 -17.59 9.54 2.86
C ASN A 2 -16.23 9.60 2.15
N PHE A 3 -16.21 9.38 0.83
CA PHE A 3 -14.98 9.36 0.02
C PHE A 3 -14.22 10.70 0.06
N SER A 4 -14.96 11.79 0.21
CA SER A 4 -14.40 13.14 0.32
C SER A 4 -13.66 13.40 1.64
N ALA A 5 -13.85 12.54 2.65
CA ALA A 5 -13.13 12.62 3.92
C ALA A 5 -11.79 11.86 3.90
N LEU A 6 -11.53 11.06 2.87
CA LEU A 6 -10.26 10.35 2.72
C LEU A 6 -9.15 11.31 2.28
N SER A 7 -7.94 11.10 2.82
CA SER A 7 -6.74 11.75 2.30
C SER A 7 -6.52 11.36 0.83
N GLN A 8 -5.82 12.20 0.07
CA GLN A 8 -5.53 11.90 -1.34
C GLN A 8 -4.81 10.55 -1.50
N ASN A 9 -3.86 10.25 -0.61
CA ASN A 9 -3.12 9.00 -0.63
C ASN A 9 -4.02 7.78 -0.35
N ASP A 10 -4.98 7.91 0.56
CA ASP A 10 -5.95 6.85 0.85
C ASP A 10 -6.92 6.61 -0.30
N ARG A 11 -7.32 7.66 -1.01
CA ARG A 11 -8.15 7.50 -2.22
C ARG A 11 -7.39 6.75 -3.30
N ILE A 12 -6.13 7.09 -3.52
CA ILE A 12 -5.27 6.40 -4.48
C ILE A 12 -5.12 4.93 -4.08
N ALA A 13 -4.74 4.65 -2.83
CA ALA A 13 -4.56 3.27 -2.36
C ALA A 13 -5.86 2.46 -2.41
N LEU A 14 -7.02 3.08 -2.17
CA LEU A 14 -8.32 2.41 -2.23
C LEU A 14 -8.71 2.05 -3.66
N VAL A 15 -8.59 3.00 -4.58
CA VAL A 15 -8.89 2.78 -6.00
C VAL A 15 -7.89 1.80 -6.59
N ALA A 16 -6.60 2.00 -6.35
CA ALA A 16 -5.54 1.11 -6.83
C ALA A 16 -5.71 -0.31 -6.28
N GLY A 17 -5.96 -0.46 -4.97
CA GLY A 17 -6.24 -1.77 -4.36
C GLY A 17 -7.47 -2.46 -4.97
N GLY A 18 -8.55 -1.71 -5.22
CA GLY A 18 -9.74 -2.22 -5.88
C GLY A 18 -9.45 -2.68 -7.32
N VAL A 19 -8.74 -1.87 -8.10
CA VAL A 19 -8.35 -2.22 -9.48
C VAL A 19 -7.43 -3.44 -9.50
N VAL A 20 -6.44 -3.51 -8.61
CA VAL A 20 -5.55 -4.68 -8.47
C VAL A 20 -6.37 -5.94 -8.17
N ALA A 21 -7.31 -5.86 -7.23
CA ALA A 21 -8.15 -7.01 -6.88
C ALA A 21 -9.01 -7.48 -8.07
N ILE A 22 -9.64 -6.55 -8.79
CA ILE A 22 -10.47 -6.87 -9.95
C ILE A 22 -9.62 -7.46 -11.08
N ALA A 23 -8.50 -6.83 -11.43
CA ALA A 23 -7.60 -7.32 -12.48
C ALA A 23 -7.03 -8.70 -12.11
N ALA A 24 -6.62 -8.91 -10.87
CA ALA A 24 -6.12 -10.22 -10.41
C ALA A 24 -7.21 -11.30 -10.44
N LEU A 25 -8.45 -10.95 -10.09
CA LEU A 25 -9.58 -11.87 -10.19
C LEU A 25 -9.84 -12.28 -11.64
N ILE A 26 -9.86 -11.31 -12.57
CA ILE A 26 -10.00 -11.58 -14.00
C ILE A 26 -8.86 -12.48 -14.47
N SER A 27 -7.61 -12.12 -14.17
CA SER A 27 -6.44 -12.92 -14.51
C SER A 27 -6.48 -14.37 -13.98
N LEU A 28 -7.06 -14.61 -12.80
CA LEU A 28 -7.26 -15.97 -12.28
C LEU A 28 -8.31 -16.75 -13.11
N VAL A 29 -9.40 -16.10 -13.52
CA VAL A 29 -10.43 -16.72 -14.38
C VAL A 29 -9.85 -17.10 -15.74
N TYR A 30 -8.97 -16.27 -16.30
CA TYR A 30 -8.30 -16.51 -17.59
C TYR A 30 -6.96 -17.28 -17.46
N ASN A 31 -6.69 -17.88 -16.30
CA ASN A 31 -5.54 -18.76 -16.05
C ASN A 31 -4.15 -18.15 -16.32
N TRP A 32 -3.94 -16.88 -15.98
CA TRP A 32 -2.63 -16.21 -16.02
C TRP A 32 -1.64 -16.72 -14.95
N GLY A 33 -2.05 -17.71 -14.15
CA GLY A 33 -1.24 -18.35 -13.12
C GLY A 33 -1.83 -18.19 -11.72
N ALA A 34 -1.78 -19.26 -10.93
CA ALA A 34 -2.32 -19.29 -9.56
C ALA A 34 -1.66 -18.27 -8.63
N ILE A 35 -0.43 -17.82 -8.94
CA ILE A 35 0.29 -16.81 -8.16
C ILE A 35 -0.46 -15.47 -8.08
N MET A 36 -1.35 -15.19 -9.04
CA MET A 36 -2.22 -14.00 -9.05
C MET A 36 -3.16 -13.93 -7.84
N ILE A 37 -3.36 -15.03 -7.10
CA ILE A 37 -4.07 -15.02 -5.82
C ILE A 37 -3.41 -14.10 -4.80
N ILE A 38 -2.08 -13.97 -4.82
CA ILE A 38 -1.35 -13.06 -3.93
C ILE A 38 -1.68 -11.61 -4.28
N SER A 39 -1.73 -11.28 -5.57
CA SER A 39 -2.13 -9.95 -6.05
C SER A 39 -3.58 -9.63 -5.66
N LEU A 40 -4.50 -10.60 -5.80
CA LEU A 40 -5.88 -10.47 -5.37
C LEU A 40 -5.99 -10.17 -3.87
N LEU A 41 -5.32 -10.98 -3.03
CA LEU A 41 -5.33 -10.81 -1.59
C LEU A 41 -4.69 -9.48 -1.16
N ALA A 42 -3.62 -9.05 -1.84
CA ALA A 42 -2.99 -7.76 -1.61
C ALA A 42 -3.92 -6.59 -1.94
N GLY A 43 -4.61 -6.63 -3.08
CA GLY A 43 -5.59 -5.61 -3.45
C GLY A 43 -6.74 -5.52 -2.44
N LEU A 44 -7.28 -6.67 -2.03
CA LEU A 44 -8.31 -6.73 -0.99
C LEU A 44 -7.82 -6.22 0.37
N LEU A 45 -6.59 -6.60 0.78
CA LEU A 45 -5.99 -6.11 2.01
C LEU A 45 -5.90 -4.59 2.01
N ALA A 46 -5.47 -3.97 0.91
CA ALA A 46 -5.39 -2.52 0.80
C ALA A 46 -6.75 -1.84 0.98
N VAL A 47 -7.79 -2.38 0.32
CA VAL A 47 -9.17 -1.88 0.47
C VAL A 47 -9.64 -2.01 1.92
N VAL A 48 -9.43 -3.17 2.55
CA VAL A 48 -9.81 -3.43 3.94
C VAL A 48 -9.10 -2.47 4.89
N VAL A 49 -7.79 -2.28 4.75
CA VAL A 49 -6.99 -1.40 5.62
C VAL A 49 -7.50 0.06 5.58
N ILE A 50 -8.00 0.52 4.43
CA ILE A 50 -8.50 1.89 4.28
C ILE A 50 -9.92 2.03 4.80
N ILE A 51 -10.77 1.03 4.58
CA ILE A 51 -12.18 1.07 4.95
C ILE A 51 -12.38 0.72 6.43
N GLN A 52 -11.53 -0.13 7.01
CA GLN A 52 -11.65 -0.65 8.38
C GLN A 52 -12.00 0.40 9.44
N PRO A 53 -11.33 1.59 9.51
CA PRO A 53 -11.63 2.58 10.54
C PRO A 53 -13.09 3.07 10.52
N SER A 54 -13.78 2.93 9.38
CA SER A 54 -15.17 3.36 9.21
C SER A 54 -16.21 2.26 9.42
N LEU A 55 -15.83 0.99 9.38
CA LEU A 55 -16.77 -0.15 9.44
C LEU A 55 -16.62 -0.99 10.71
N LEU A 56 -15.41 -1.08 11.28
CA LEU A 56 -15.10 -2.06 12.32
C LEU A 56 -14.19 -1.44 13.38
N ALA A 57 -14.76 -0.63 14.28
CA ALA A 57 -14.02 -0.04 15.40
C ALA A 57 -13.38 -1.09 16.34
N THR A 58 -13.92 -2.31 16.33
CA THR A 58 -13.51 -3.42 17.22
C THR A 58 -12.35 -4.25 16.65
N LEU A 59 -12.21 -4.31 15.33
CA LEU A 59 -11.08 -5.02 14.72
C LEU A 59 -9.91 -4.04 14.63
N ARG A 60 -8.80 -4.35 15.29
CA ARG A 60 -7.51 -3.68 15.07
C ARG A 60 -6.62 -4.65 14.29
N LEU A 61 -6.24 -4.28 13.07
CA LEU A 61 -5.24 -5.05 12.33
C LEU A 61 -3.90 -4.91 13.07
N ARG A 62 -3.14 -6.01 13.16
CA ARG A 62 -1.78 -5.97 13.72
C ARG A 62 -0.86 -5.33 12.69
N GLY A 63 -0.52 -4.07 12.89
CA GLY A 63 0.34 -3.30 12.02
C GLY A 63 -0.10 -1.85 11.94
N SER A 64 0.81 -0.97 11.54
CA SER A 64 0.44 0.38 11.15
C SER A 64 -0.19 0.37 9.76
N LYS A 65 -1.00 1.37 9.45
CA LYS A 65 -1.71 1.45 8.17
C LYS A 65 -0.72 1.44 7.01
N GLY A 66 0.35 2.24 7.12
CA GLY A 66 1.41 2.36 6.14
C GLY A 66 2.17 1.06 5.94
N SER A 67 2.48 0.31 6.99
CA SER A 67 3.18 -0.98 6.84
C SER A 67 2.33 -2.02 6.13
N LEU A 68 1.03 -2.09 6.44
CA LEU A 68 0.11 -3.01 5.77
C LEU A 68 -0.10 -2.66 4.30
N LEU A 69 -0.27 -1.37 3.99
CA LEU A 69 -0.38 -0.89 2.60
C LEU A 69 0.92 -1.12 1.82
N LEU A 70 2.08 -0.96 2.45
CA LEU A 70 3.36 -1.23 1.82
C LEU A 70 3.51 -2.73 1.50
N ILE A 71 3.20 -3.61 2.45
CA ILE A 71 3.25 -5.07 2.23
C ILE A 71 2.29 -5.47 1.09
N ALA A 72 1.07 -4.92 1.10
CA ALA A 72 0.10 -5.14 0.03
C ALA A 72 0.66 -4.68 -1.33
N GLY A 73 1.17 -3.45 -1.41
CA GLY A 73 1.73 -2.91 -2.63
C GLY A 73 2.94 -3.70 -3.15
N VAL A 74 3.87 -4.09 -2.27
CA VAL A 74 5.04 -4.91 -2.63
C VAL A 74 4.60 -6.27 -3.15
N GLY A 75 3.70 -6.94 -2.43
CA GLY A 75 3.17 -8.25 -2.83
C GLY A 75 2.48 -8.20 -4.19
N ALA A 76 1.60 -7.21 -4.40
CA ALA A 76 0.93 -7.02 -5.68
C ALA A 76 1.94 -6.70 -6.79
N ALA A 77 2.83 -5.74 -6.60
CA ALA A 77 3.76 -5.31 -7.64
C ALA A 77 4.72 -6.43 -8.05
N LEU A 78 5.32 -7.14 -7.10
CA LEU A 78 6.24 -8.23 -7.39
C LEU A 78 5.56 -9.36 -8.17
N VAL A 79 4.37 -9.77 -7.75
CA VAL A 79 3.63 -10.85 -8.42
C VAL A 79 3.26 -10.46 -9.84
N ASN A 80 2.67 -9.27 -10.04
CA ASN A 80 2.28 -8.83 -11.37
C ASN A 80 3.49 -8.65 -12.30
N VAL A 81 4.62 -8.17 -11.79
CA VAL A 81 5.85 -8.03 -12.60
C VAL A 81 6.42 -9.40 -12.96
N LEU A 82 6.48 -10.34 -12.01
CA LEU A 82 6.96 -11.70 -12.29
C LEU A 82 6.07 -12.40 -13.32
N THR A 83 4.74 -12.35 -13.14
CA THR A 83 3.79 -12.88 -14.12
C THR A 83 3.93 -12.18 -15.48
N GLY A 84 4.15 -10.87 -15.49
CA GLY A 84 4.37 -10.14 -16.73
C GLY A 84 5.64 -10.53 -17.47
N VAL A 85 6.70 -10.90 -16.75
CA VAL A 85 7.93 -11.45 -17.33
C VAL A 85 7.71 -12.86 -17.86
N ASP A 86 7.01 -13.73 -17.12
CA ASP A 86 6.69 -15.10 -17.56
C ASP A 86 5.87 -15.12 -18.85
N TYR A 87 4.96 -14.16 -19.01
CA TYR A 87 4.09 -14.04 -20.19
C TYR A 87 4.51 -12.92 -21.15
N LEU A 88 5.76 -12.46 -21.08
CA LEU A 88 6.22 -11.28 -21.83
C LEU A 88 6.03 -11.42 -23.34
N THR A 89 6.40 -12.58 -23.91
CA THR A 89 6.24 -12.87 -25.34
C THR A 89 4.77 -12.84 -25.76
N TRP A 90 3.90 -13.46 -24.96
CA TRP A 90 2.47 -13.47 -25.24
C TRP A 90 1.89 -12.04 -25.17
N LEU A 91 2.32 -11.27 -24.17
CA LEU A 91 1.87 -9.90 -23.94
C LEU A 91 2.25 -8.98 -25.10
N THR A 92 3.47 -9.09 -25.64
CA THR A 92 3.93 -8.26 -26.76
C THR A 92 3.23 -8.62 -28.08
N GLU A 93 2.88 -9.89 -28.28
CA GLU A 93 2.10 -10.35 -29.45
C GLU A 93 0.62 -9.93 -29.38
N HIS A 94 0.07 -9.77 -28.17
CA HIS A 94 -1.37 -9.54 -27.94
C HIS A 94 -1.66 -8.20 -27.24
N LEU A 95 -0.82 -7.17 -27.42
CA LEU A 95 -0.92 -5.88 -26.70
C LEU A 95 -2.30 -5.20 -26.78
N VAL A 96 -3.06 -5.45 -27.85
CA VAL A 96 -4.38 -4.83 -28.08
C VAL A 96 -5.53 -5.73 -27.60
N SER A 97 -5.23 -6.95 -27.13
CA SER A 97 -6.23 -7.83 -26.55
C SER A 97 -6.73 -7.29 -25.21
N PHE A 98 -8.00 -7.56 -24.90
CA PHE A 98 -8.59 -7.19 -23.62
C PHE A 98 -7.78 -7.75 -22.44
N ASP A 99 -7.33 -9.01 -22.56
CA ASP A 99 -6.57 -9.70 -21.51
C ASP A 99 -5.19 -9.08 -21.25
N ALA A 100 -4.49 -8.62 -22.30
CA ALA A 100 -3.25 -7.87 -22.14
C ALA A 100 -3.49 -6.49 -21.52
N LEU A 101 -4.49 -5.76 -22.00
CA LEU A 101 -4.79 -4.41 -21.52
C LEU A 101 -5.22 -4.41 -20.04
N GLN A 102 -6.09 -5.33 -19.63
CA GLN A 102 -6.51 -5.44 -18.22
C GLN A 102 -5.32 -5.81 -17.32
N PHE A 103 -4.41 -6.67 -17.79
CA PHE A 103 -3.22 -7.05 -17.05
C PHE A 103 -2.26 -5.87 -16.87
N ILE A 104 -2.03 -5.09 -17.94
CA ILE A 104 -1.22 -3.85 -17.88
C ILE A 104 -1.84 -2.85 -16.91
N VAL A 105 -3.17 -2.66 -16.94
CA VAL A 105 -3.88 -1.81 -15.97
C VAL A 105 -3.67 -2.33 -14.54
N GLY A 106 -3.71 -3.65 -14.34
CA GLY A 106 -3.38 -4.30 -13.08
C GLY A 106 -1.97 -3.98 -12.58
N ILE A 107 -0.95 -4.04 -13.46
CA ILE A 107 0.43 -3.65 -13.14
C ILE A 107 0.51 -2.18 -12.72
N VAL A 108 -0.09 -1.28 -13.51
CA VAL A 108 -0.08 0.17 -13.21
C VAL A 108 -0.75 0.44 -11.86
N ALA A 109 -1.87 -0.22 -11.57
CA ALA A 109 -2.55 -0.11 -10.29
C ALA A 109 -1.71 -0.70 -9.14
N ALA A 110 -1.00 -1.80 -9.35
CA ALA A 110 -0.12 -2.38 -8.34
C ALA A 110 1.05 -1.44 -8.00
N ILE A 111 1.64 -0.78 -9.01
CA ILE A 111 2.68 0.23 -8.82
C ILE A 111 2.12 1.45 -8.07
N ALA A 112 0.93 1.93 -8.43
CA ALA A 112 0.28 3.03 -7.75
C ALA A 112 -0.03 2.69 -6.27
N LEU A 113 -0.45 1.45 -6.00
CA LEU A 113 -0.67 0.95 -4.64
C LEU A 113 0.64 0.89 -3.85
N LEU A 114 1.72 0.37 -4.45
CA LEU A 114 3.05 0.36 -3.84
C LEU A 114 3.53 1.77 -3.49
N TYR A 115 3.38 2.71 -4.43
CA TYR A 115 3.73 4.11 -4.19
C TYR A 115 2.93 4.71 -3.04
N ALA A 116 1.61 4.50 -3.02
CA ALA A 116 0.76 5.01 -1.94
C ALA A 116 1.09 4.37 -0.58
N GLY A 117 1.37 3.06 -0.55
CA GLY A 117 1.81 2.35 0.64
C GLY A 117 3.16 2.86 1.15
N TRP A 118 4.11 3.10 0.26
CA TRP A 118 5.41 3.68 0.59
C TRP A 118 5.28 5.08 1.21
N MET A 119 4.45 5.94 0.62
CA MET A 119 4.20 7.29 1.15
C MET A 119 3.55 7.24 2.54
N ALA A 120 2.57 6.34 2.75
CA ALA A 120 1.94 6.14 4.04
C ALA A 120 2.94 5.63 5.10
N TYR A 121 3.79 4.66 4.73
CA TYR A 121 4.82 4.12 5.61
C TYR A 121 5.86 5.17 6.03
N ARG A 122 6.29 6.03 5.09
CA ARG A 122 7.22 7.13 5.42
C ARG A 122 6.61 8.17 6.35
N ALA A 123 5.34 8.50 6.16
CA ALA A 123 4.63 9.46 7.03
C ALA A 123 4.59 8.97 8.48
N GLU A 124 4.41 7.67 8.69
CA GLU A 124 4.47 7.06 10.03
C GLU A 124 5.89 7.11 10.62
N GLY A 125 6.91 6.80 9.83
CA GLY A 125 8.32 6.86 10.27
C GLY A 125 8.78 8.27 10.68
N THR A 126 8.25 9.32 10.04
CA THR A 126 8.54 10.70 10.44
C THR A 126 7.85 11.13 11.75
N MET A 127 6.72 10.53 12.11
CA MET A 127 6.04 10.82 13.38
C MET A 127 6.82 10.23 14.58
N THR A 128 7.47 9.08 14.41
CA THR A 128 8.27 8.45 15.47
C THR A 128 9.58 9.21 15.75
N ALA A 129 10.16 9.86 14.75
CA ALA A 129 11.38 10.68 14.91
C ALA A 129 11.13 12.00 15.68
N SER A 130 9.90 12.53 15.64
CA SER A 130 9.54 13.76 16.34
C SER A 130 9.28 13.56 17.86
N ALA A 131 9.33 12.33 18.36
CA ALA A 131 9.19 12.00 19.78
C ALA A 131 10.54 11.90 20.51
N ALA A 132 11.61 12.48 19.95
CA ALA A 132 12.87 12.62 20.69
C ALA A 132 12.60 13.43 21.97
N PRO A 133 13.04 12.96 23.16
CA PRO A 133 12.86 13.70 24.39
C PRO A 133 13.47 15.10 24.24
N ALA A 134 12.76 16.12 24.72
CA ALA A 134 13.28 17.48 24.76
C ALA A 134 14.68 17.47 25.42
N PRO A 135 15.67 18.22 24.88
CA PRO A 135 16.99 18.30 25.50
C PRO A 135 16.84 18.65 26.98
N ALA A 136 17.43 17.83 27.85
CA ALA A 136 17.41 18.08 29.29
C ALA A 136 17.94 19.50 29.55
N ALA A 137 17.18 20.29 30.30
CA ALA A 137 17.56 21.66 30.63
C ALA A 137 18.95 21.68 31.28
N PRO A 138 19.83 22.63 30.93
CA PRO A 138 21.16 22.71 31.51
C PRO A 138 21.07 22.88 33.04
N PRO A 139 22.00 22.25 33.80
CA PRO A 139 21.96 22.29 35.26
C PRO A 139 22.07 23.74 35.76
N PRO A 140 21.33 24.11 36.83
CA PRO A 140 21.38 25.45 37.39
C PRO A 140 22.80 25.81 37.83
N ALA A 141 23.21 27.04 37.53
CA ALA A 141 24.54 27.54 37.86
C ALA A 141 24.80 27.48 39.38
N PRO A 142 26.01 27.14 39.82
CA PRO A 142 26.36 27.14 41.25
C PRO A 142 26.07 28.51 41.87
N ALA A 143 25.41 28.52 43.02
CA ALA A 143 25.14 29.76 43.75
C ALA A 143 26.47 30.43 44.15
N PRO A 144 26.59 31.76 44.02
CA PRO A 144 27.79 32.47 44.41
C PRO A 144 28.03 32.34 45.93
N PRO A 145 29.29 32.21 46.38
CA PRO A 145 29.62 32.06 47.79
C PRO A 145 29.19 33.31 48.56
N SER A 146 28.40 33.11 49.63
CA SER A 146 28.02 34.15 50.57
C SER A 146 29.26 34.63 51.33
N ALA A 147 29.50 35.95 51.28
CA ALA A 147 30.50 36.65 52.08
C ALA A 147 29.99 36.92 53.50
#